data_AF-A0A6A5V6D6-F1
#
_entry.id   AF-A0A6A5V6D6-F1
#
_cell.length_a   1.000
_cell.length_b   1.000
_cell.length_c   1.000
_cell.angle_alpha   90.00
_cell.angle_beta   90.00
_cell.angle_gamma   90.00
#
_symmetry.space_group_name_H-M   'P 1'
#
loop_
_entity.id
_entity.type
_entity.pdbx_description
1 polymer ?
#
loop_
_entity_poly.entity_id
_entity_poly.type
_entity_poly.pdbx_seq_one_letter_code
_entity_poly.pdbx_strand_id
1 'polypeptide(L)'
;MAQRTYNVTSALAPGQLEKYSCLTTEKWLSNFGIPECLKECTRKANAQDGCAYDDFACHNINYQTYSDIIEPCVFPPELGGKGNCTPAALKAVRPIVNDAGNFYNATLYASYAHKNCKVRLSILKTLKIVLDEVTVVSKK
;
A
#
# COMPACT_ATOMS: atom_id res chain seq x y z
N MET A 1 13.39 5.15 5.40
CA MET A 1 13.32 3.75 5.86
C MET A 1 11.86 3.43 6.15
N ALA A 2 11.28 2.43 5.48
CA ALA A 2 9.96 1.94 5.85
C ALA A 2 10.14 1.16 7.17
N GLN A 3 9.47 1.58 8.23
CA GLN A 3 9.50 0.85 9.50
C GLN A 3 8.29 -0.09 9.51
N ARG A 4 8.52 -1.40 9.66
CA ARG A 4 7.48 -2.41 9.91
C ARG A 4 6.81 -2.20 11.26
N THR A 5 5.94 -1.20 11.34
CA THR A 5 5.02 -1.03 12.46
C THR A 5 3.65 -1.49 11.98
N TYR A 6 3.19 -2.63 12.46
CA TYR A 6 1.87 -3.18 12.15
C TYR A 6 1.20 -3.71 13.42
N ASN A 7 -0.12 -3.58 13.48
CA ASN A 7 -0.99 -4.09 14.51
C ASN A 7 -1.66 -5.37 14.00
N VAL A 8 -1.13 -6.51 14.45
CA VAL A 8 -1.62 -7.85 14.10
C VAL A 8 -3.09 -8.03 14.51
N THR A 9 -3.50 -7.53 15.68
CA THR A 9 -4.90 -7.61 16.12
C THR A 9 -5.83 -6.91 15.13
N SER A 10 -5.45 -5.72 14.65
CA SER A 10 -6.25 -4.97 13.67
C SER A 10 -6.25 -5.65 12.29
N ALA A 11 -5.10 -6.20 11.86
CA ALA A 11 -4.99 -6.88 10.57
C ALA A 11 -5.78 -8.19 10.52
N LEU A 12 -5.88 -8.90 11.65
CA LEU A 12 -6.60 -10.17 11.76
C LEU A 12 -8.04 -10.00 12.26
N ALA A 13 -8.55 -8.77 12.33
CA ALA A 13 -9.93 -8.52 12.71
C ALA A 13 -10.91 -9.21 11.73
N PRO A 14 -12.09 -9.67 12.18
CA PRO A 14 -13.08 -10.30 11.32
C PRO A 14 -13.40 -9.45 10.08
N GLY A 15 -13.47 -10.10 8.91
CA GLY A 15 -13.75 -9.44 7.63
C GLY A 15 -12.55 -8.80 6.92
N GLN A 16 -11.41 -8.59 7.59
CA GLN A 16 -10.23 -7.99 6.97
C GLN A 16 -9.64 -8.85 5.85
N LEU A 17 -9.54 -10.17 6.07
CA LEU A 17 -9.08 -11.10 5.04
C LEU A 17 -10.01 -11.08 3.82
N GLU A 18 -11.32 -11.07 4.01
CA GLU A 18 -12.28 -10.99 2.90
C GLU A 18 -12.17 -9.65 2.14
N LYS A 19 -12.05 -8.55 2.89
CA LYS A 19 -11.91 -7.19 2.35
C LYS A 19 -10.68 -7.04 1.45
N TYR A 20 -9.57 -7.64 1.83
CA TYR A 20 -8.27 -7.43 1.19
C TYR A 20 -7.75 -8.63 0.37
N SER A 21 -8.38 -9.80 0.46
CA SER A 21 -7.98 -10.96 -0.34
C SER A 21 -8.11 -10.71 -1.84
N CYS A 22 -7.09 -11.15 -2.60
CA CYS A 22 -7.00 -10.99 -4.05
C CYS A 22 -7.32 -9.56 -4.56
N LEU A 23 -6.92 -8.52 -3.81
CA LEU A 23 -7.11 -7.15 -4.23
C LEU A 23 -6.29 -6.85 -5.48
N THR A 24 -6.88 -6.10 -6.40
CA THR A 24 -6.18 -5.51 -7.55
C THR A 24 -6.21 -4.00 -7.42
N THR A 25 -5.31 -3.32 -8.11
CA THR A 25 -5.24 -1.85 -8.14
C THR A 25 -6.57 -1.24 -8.55
N GLU A 26 -7.19 -1.79 -9.59
CA GLU A 26 -8.47 -1.24 -10.05
C GLU A 26 -9.61 -1.45 -9.05
N LYS A 27 -9.67 -2.61 -8.36
CA LYS A 27 -10.65 -2.83 -7.29
C LYS A 27 -10.43 -1.88 -6.11
N TRP A 28 -9.18 -1.65 -5.75
CA TRP A 28 -8.82 -0.68 -4.71
C TRP A 28 -9.32 0.71 -5.07
N LEU A 29 -8.99 1.18 -6.27
CA LEU A 29 -9.36 2.50 -6.77
C LEU A 29 -10.88 2.68 -6.92
N SER A 30 -11.64 1.62 -7.24
CA SER A 30 -13.08 1.70 -7.45
C SER A 30 -13.90 1.52 -6.17
N ASN A 31 -13.47 0.66 -5.24
CA ASN A 31 -14.34 0.16 -4.17
C ASN A 31 -14.02 0.77 -2.79
N PHE A 32 -12.90 1.46 -2.64
CA PHE A 32 -12.44 1.93 -1.32
C PHE A 32 -12.58 3.44 -1.13
N GLY A 33 -13.38 4.11 -1.98
CA GLY A 33 -13.60 5.55 -1.87
C GLY A 33 -12.36 6.39 -2.16
N ILE A 34 -11.46 5.88 -3.03
CA ILE A 34 -10.25 6.61 -3.43
C ILE A 34 -10.65 7.81 -4.30
N PRO A 35 -10.29 9.04 -3.91
CA PRO A 35 -10.62 10.24 -4.68
C PRO A 35 -10.03 10.20 -6.10
N GLU A 36 -10.75 10.78 -7.06
CA GLU A 36 -10.34 10.75 -8.48
C GLU A 36 -8.93 11.32 -8.70
N CYS A 37 -8.58 12.39 -7.98
CA CYS A 37 -7.26 13.03 -8.05
C CYS A 37 -6.10 12.07 -7.70
N LEU A 38 -6.34 10.99 -6.94
CA LEU A 38 -5.32 10.00 -6.57
C LEU A 38 -5.23 8.85 -7.56
N LYS A 39 -6.26 8.60 -8.39
CA LYS A 39 -6.35 7.35 -9.15
C LYS A 39 -5.23 7.21 -10.16
N GLU A 40 -5.05 8.19 -11.04
CA GLU A 40 -3.98 8.13 -12.06
C GLU A 40 -2.59 8.07 -11.43
N CYS A 41 -2.35 8.86 -10.38
CA CYS A 41 -1.08 8.84 -9.66
C CYS A 41 -0.79 7.49 -8.99
N THR A 42 -1.82 6.85 -8.44
CA THR A 42 -1.71 5.49 -7.87
C THR A 42 -1.32 4.49 -8.97
N ARG A 43 -1.98 4.54 -10.14
CA ARG A 43 -1.62 3.66 -11.27
C ARG A 43 -0.17 3.88 -11.72
N LYS A 44 0.28 5.14 -11.80
CA LYS A 44 1.66 5.48 -12.14
C LYS A 44 2.65 4.95 -11.11
N ALA A 45 2.37 5.15 -9.82
CA ALA A 45 3.22 4.66 -8.74
C ALA A 45 3.32 3.13 -8.73
N ASN A 46 2.19 2.42 -8.83
CA ASN A 46 2.15 0.96 -8.91
C ASN A 46 2.89 0.41 -10.15
N ALA A 47 2.98 1.18 -11.23
CA ALA A 47 3.70 0.78 -12.43
C ALA A 47 5.21 1.06 -12.38
N GLN A 48 5.68 1.92 -11.47
CA GLN A 48 7.04 2.47 -11.51
C GLN A 48 7.90 2.16 -10.27
N ASP A 49 7.29 1.78 -9.15
CA ASP A 49 8.03 1.51 -7.91
C ASP A 49 8.86 0.20 -7.94
N GLY A 50 8.72 -0.57 -9.02
CA GLY A 50 9.41 -1.84 -9.26
C GLY A 50 8.78 -3.04 -8.56
N CYS A 51 7.62 -2.88 -7.93
CA CYS A 51 6.76 -3.98 -7.52
C CYS A 51 5.86 -4.42 -8.70
N ALA A 52 5.22 -5.58 -8.57
CA ALA A 52 4.20 -5.99 -9.53
C ALA A 52 2.95 -5.12 -9.31
N TYR A 53 2.27 -4.74 -10.39
CA TYR A 53 1.24 -3.70 -10.37
C TYR A 53 0.10 -3.88 -9.34
N ASP A 54 -0.26 -5.13 -9.02
CA ASP A 54 -1.31 -5.46 -8.05
C ASP A 54 -0.76 -5.96 -6.70
N ASP A 55 0.55 -5.89 -6.48
CA ASP A 55 1.21 -6.41 -5.28
C ASP A 55 1.25 -5.36 -4.17
N PHE A 56 0.12 -5.23 -3.47
CA PHE A 56 0.01 -4.30 -2.34
C PHE A 56 0.95 -4.65 -1.18
N ALA A 57 1.36 -5.92 -1.01
CA ALA A 57 2.35 -6.28 0.00
C ALA A 57 3.72 -5.67 -0.31
N CYS A 58 4.14 -5.74 -1.59
CA CYS A 58 5.36 -5.10 -2.04
C CYS A 58 5.25 -3.58 -1.98
N HIS A 59 4.18 -2.96 -2.50
CA HIS A 59 4.02 -1.51 -2.51
C HIS A 59 4.10 -0.89 -1.10
N ASN A 60 3.48 -1.54 -0.09
CA ASN A 60 3.47 -1.04 1.28
C ASN A 60 4.81 -1.18 2.02
N ILE A 61 5.59 -2.21 1.71
CA ILE A 61 6.95 -2.37 2.27
C ILE A 61 7.95 -1.47 1.51
N ASN A 62 7.75 -1.30 0.21
CA ASN A 62 8.53 -0.42 -0.66
C ASN A 62 8.10 1.06 -0.53
N TYR A 63 7.55 1.45 0.62
CA TYR A 63 6.84 2.73 0.79
C TYR A 63 7.71 3.94 0.44
N GLN A 64 9.01 3.93 0.74
CA GLN A 64 9.88 5.06 0.39
C GLN A 64 9.93 5.28 -1.13
N THR A 65 10.20 4.23 -1.91
CA THR A 65 10.21 4.33 -3.37
C THR A 65 8.82 4.68 -3.90
N TYR A 66 7.78 4.14 -3.28
CA TYR A 66 6.40 4.44 -3.63
C TYR A 66 6.05 5.92 -3.38
N SER A 67 6.41 6.47 -2.21
CA SER A 67 6.17 7.86 -1.80
C SER A 67 6.86 8.84 -2.74
N ASP A 68 8.11 8.54 -3.10
CA ASP A 68 8.91 9.38 -4.01
C ASP A 68 8.25 9.54 -5.40
N ILE A 69 7.34 8.62 -5.78
CA ILE A 69 6.59 8.68 -7.04
C ILE A 69 5.20 9.29 -6.84
N ILE A 70 4.44 8.80 -5.85
CA ILE A 70 3.04 9.21 -5.69
C ILE A 70 2.91 10.63 -5.14
N GLU A 71 3.74 11.02 -4.17
CA GLU A 71 3.61 12.30 -3.47
C GLU A 71 3.79 13.50 -4.42
N PRO A 72 4.84 13.57 -5.26
CA PRO A 72 4.95 14.65 -6.25
C PRO A 72 3.80 14.68 -7.25
N CYS A 73 3.14 13.53 -7.50
CA CYS A 73 2.02 13.43 -8.41
C CYS A 73 0.71 13.89 -7.77
N VAL A 74 0.43 13.52 -6.51
CA VAL A 74 -0.86 13.83 -5.85
C VAL A 74 -0.83 15.16 -5.12
N PHE A 75 0.31 15.56 -4.55
CA PHE A 75 0.39 16.74 -3.71
C PHE A 75 0.23 18.01 -4.55
N PRO A 76 -0.56 18.97 -4.07
CA PRO A 76 -0.70 20.27 -4.71
C PRO A 76 0.59 21.09 -4.53
N PRO A 77 0.78 22.19 -5.28
CA PRO A 77 2.01 22.98 -5.25
C PRO A 77 2.41 23.48 -3.86
N GLU A 78 1.44 23.81 -3.00
CA GLU A 78 1.68 24.22 -1.61
C GLU A 78 2.30 23.12 -0.73
N LEU A 79 2.22 21.86 -1.14
CA LEU A 79 2.85 20.70 -0.50
C LEU A 79 4.06 20.19 -1.31
N GLY A 80 4.55 20.97 -2.29
CA GLY A 80 5.74 20.64 -3.07
C GLY A 80 5.51 19.66 -4.23
N GLY A 81 4.26 19.37 -4.59
CA GLY A 81 3.94 18.50 -5.72
C GLY A 81 3.45 19.26 -6.96
N LYS A 82 2.94 18.50 -7.95
CA LYS A 82 2.36 18.99 -9.21
C LYS A 82 0.90 18.56 -9.39
N GLY A 83 0.34 17.90 -8.39
CA GLY A 83 -1.02 17.38 -8.37
C GLY A 83 -2.07 18.43 -8.07
N ASN A 84 -3.31 17.96 -7.97
CA ASN A 84 -4.47 18.79 -7.65
C ASN A 84 -5.30 18.21 -6.49
N CYS A 85 -4.80 17.20 -5.76
CA CYS A 85 -5.51 16.70 -4.60
C CYS A 85 -5.53 17.75 -3.50
N THR A 86 -6.70 18.02 -2.94
CA THR A 86 -6.82 18.92 -1.80
C THR A 86 -6.29 18.27 -0.52
N PRO A 87 -5.79 19.04 0.45
CA PRO A 87 -5.42 18.51 1.77
C PRO A 87 -6.56 17.73 2.44
N ALA A 88 -7.82 18.11 2.20
CA ALA A 88 -8.99 17.39 2.68
C ALA A 88 -9.12 15.99 2.05
N ALA A 89 -8.92 15.86 0.74
CA ALA A 89 -8.94 14.57 0.04
C ALA A 89 -7.79 13.66 0.51
N LEU A 90 -6.59 14.23 0.67
CA LEU A 90 -5.41 13.51 1.20
C LEU A 90 -5.65 13.04 2.65
N LYS A 91 -6.26 13.88 3.49
CA LYS A 91 -6.62 13.51 4.86
C LYS A 91 -7.67 12.39 4.90
N ALA A 92 -8.66 12.43 4.01
CA ALA A 92 -9.72 11.44 3.94
C ALA A 92 -9.22 10.06 3.50
N VAL A 93 -8.22 9.99 2.59
CA VAL A 93 -7.68 8.71 2.10
C VAL A 93 -6.66 8.07 3.04
N ARG A 94 -6.01 8.86 3.91
CA ARG A 94 -4.99 8.37 4.86
C ARG A 94 -5.43 7.15 5.70
N PRO A 95 -6.62 7.12 6.36
CA PRO A 95 -7.03 5.95 7.12
C PRO A 95 -7.22 4.70 6.25
N ILE A 96 -7.68 4.87 5.01
CA ILE A 96 -7.88 3.76 4.06
C ILE A 96 -6.52 3.15 3.69
N VAL A 97 -5.55 3.98 3.30
CA VAL A 97 -4.17 3.54 2.99
C VAL A 97 -3.51 2.88 4.21
N ASN A 98 -3.65 3.48 5.40
CA ASN A 98 -3.08 2.91 6.62
C ASN A 98 -3.68 1.55 6.99
N ASP A 99 -5.00 1.36 6.83
CA ASP A 99 -5.67 0.08 7.10
C ASP A 99 -5.17 -1.02 6.15
N ALA A 100 -5.10 -0.71 4.85
CA ALA A 100 -4.55 -1.63 3.85
C ALA A 100 -3.07 -1.94 4.13
N GLY A 101 -2.24 -0.91 4.39
CA GLY A 101 -0.83 -1.10 4.69
C GLY A 101 -0.61 -1.91 5.96
N ASN A 102 -1.40 -1.68 7.01
CA ASN A 102 -1.36 -2.49 8.21
C ASN A 102 -1.68 -3.96 7.91
N PHE A 103 -2.73 -4.21 7.14
CA PHE A 103 -3.13 -5.56 6.76
C PHE A 103 -2.03 -6.28 5.94
N TYR A 104 -1.51 -5.64 4.89
CA TYR A 104 -0.51 -6.25 4.01
C TYR A 104 0.87 -6.38 4.66
N ASN A 105 1.26 -5.46 5.53
CA ASN A 105 2.51 -5.60 6.30
C ASN A 105 2.42 -6.75 7.32
N ALA A 106 1.25 -6.96 7.93
CA ALA A 106 1.04 -8.03 8.90
C ALA A 106 0.89 -9.42 8.26
N THR A 107 0.24 -9.49 7.10
CA THR A 107 -0.09 -10.77 6.43
C THR A 107 0.86 -11.13 5.29
N LEU A 108 1.61 -10.16 4.77
CA LEU A 108 2.44 -10.31 3.58
C LEU A 108 1.64 -10.96 2.44
N TYR A 109 2.09 -12.12 1.95
CA TYR A 109 1.46 -12.87 0.88
C TYR A 109 0.40 -13.87 1.34
N ALA A 110 0.14 -14.00 2.64
CA ALA A 110 -0.91 -14.91 3.12
C ALA A 110 -2.29 -14.55 2.57
N SER A 111 -2.55 -13.26 2.35
CA SER A 111 -3.77 -12.74 1.71
C SER A 111 -3.90 -13.09 0.22
N TYR A 112 -2.79 -13.45 -0.44
CA TYR A 112 -2.74 -13.87 -1.84
C TYR A 112 -2.59 -15.39 -2.01
N ALA A 113 -2.44 -16.15 -0.91
CA ALA A 113 -2.24 -17.60 -0.95
C ALA A 113 -3.50 -18.38 -1.38
N HIS A 114 -4.65 -17.72 -1.54
CA HIS A 114 -5.86 -18.35 -2.01
C HIS A 114 -5.72 -18.73 -3.49
N LYS A 115 -6.05 -19.97 -3.85
CA LYS A 115 -5.90 -20.54 -5.22
C LYS A 115 -6.58 -19.74 -6.35
N ASN A 116 -7.55 -18.91 -6.01
CA ASN A 116 -8.26 -18.06 -6.98
C ASN A 116 -7.65 -16.66 -7.13
N CYS A 117 -6.64 -16.29 -6.34
CA CYS A 117 -5.89 -15.05 -6.53
C CYS A 117 -4.91 -15.23 -7.70
N LYS A 118 -5.23 -14.65 -8.85
CA LYS A 118 -4.35 -14.61 -10.02
C LYS A 118 -3.71 -13.23 -10.17
N VAL A 119 -2.89 -12.84 -9.20
CA VAL A 119 -2.08 -11.62 -9.28
C VAL A 119 -0.60 -11.99 -9.37
N ARG A 120 0.18 -11.16 -10.07
CA ARG A 120 1.64 -11.30 -10.07
C ARG A 120 2.18 -10.72 -8.77
N LEU A 121 3.10 -11.43 -8.13
CA LEU A 121 3.71 -11.03 -6.86
C LEU A 121 5.23 -10.82 -7.04
N SER A 122 5.78 -9.84 -6.34
CA SER A 122 7.19 -9.46 -6.31
C SER A 122 7.92 -10.03 -5.09
N ILE A 123 7.74 -11.33 -4.84
CA ILE A 123 8.18 -12.01 -3.62
C ILE A 123 9.65 -11.75 -3.28
N LEU A 124 10.55 -11.88 -4.26
CA LEU A 124 11.99 -11.69 -4.04
C LEU A 124 12.34 -10.25 -3.63
N LYS A 125 11.69 -9.24 -4.25
CA LYS A 125 11.90 -7.84 -3.88
C LYS A 125 11.38 -7.56 -2.48
N THR A 126 10.16 -8.03 -2.18
CA THR A 126 9.57 -7.89 -0.85
C THR A 126 10.47 -8.50 0.21
N LEU A 127 10.87 -9.77 0.06
CA LEU A 127 11.76 -10.47 0.98
C LEU A 127 13.12 -9.78 1.12
N LYS A 128 13.69 -9.25 0.04
CA LYS A 128 14.94 -8.48 0.11
C LYS A 128 14.76 -7.23 1.00
N ILE A 129 13.71 -6.44 0.79
CA ILE A 129 13.45 -5.26 1.63
C ILE A 129 13.24 -5.69 3.09
N VAL A 130 12.55 -6.80 3.35
CA VAL A 130 12.38 -7.35 4.70
C VAL A 130 13.72 -7.64 5.37
N LEU A 131 14.63 -8.30 4.65
CA LEU A 131 15.92 -8.72 5.19
C LEU A 131 16.86 -7.54 5.43
N ASP A 132 16.74 -6.50 4.61
CA ASP A 132 17.53 -5.27 4.71
C ASP A 132 17.01 -4.33 5.82
N GLU A 133 15.79 -4.54 6.33
CA GLU A 133 15.23 -3.77 7.44
C GLU A 133 15.73 -4.26 8.82
N VAL A 134 16.29 -3.34 9.62
CA VAL A 134 16.59 -3.62 11.03
C VAL A 134 15.27 -3.80 11.78
N THR A 135 14.96 -5.04 12.18
CA THR A 135 13.75 -5.32 12.97
C THR A 135 13.87 -4.68 14.36
N VAL A 136 13.19 -3.56 14.60
CA VAL A 136 13.06 -2.98 15.94
C VAL A 136 11.86 -3.61 16.64
N VAL A 137 12.09 -4.64 17.43
CA VAL A 137 11.05 -5.21 18.31
C VAL A 137 10.92 -4.32 19.54
N SER A 138 9.92 -3.43 19.59
CA SER A 138 9.58 -2.74 20.84
C SER A 138 8.85 -3.71 21.76
N LYS A 139 9.51 -4.15 22.84
CA LYS A 139 8.83 -4.82 23.95
C LYS A 139 7.92 -3.77 24.63
N LYS A 140 6.65 -4.12 24.82
CA LYS A 140 5.73 -3.37 25.69
C LYS A 140 6.27 -3.30 27.11
#